data_AF-A0A4Q7DYC8-F1
#
_entry.id   AF-A0A4Q7DYC8-F1
#
_cell.length_a   1.000
_cell.length_b   1.000
_cell.length_c   1.000
_cell.angle_alpha   90.00
_cell.angle_beta   90.00
_cell.angle_gamma   90.00
#
_symmetry.space_group_name_H-M   'P 1'
#
loop_
_entity.id
_entity.type
_entity.pdbx_description
1 polymer ?
#
loop_
_entity_poly.entity_id
_entity_poly.type
_entity_poly.pdbx_seq_one_letter_code
_entity_poly.pdbx_strand_id
1 'polypeptide(L)'
;MISGAIFLNPDFDLSWEKLFKKYLRRIVVSYLIWQLIYCGWYYFAKEGDLVTVAKFLIGSYDHLWYLPMIAGLYLVTPLLRPLARRRQLLEYYLLLALLFAWLLPTGLDLIRLWPKPPKHMADALAAFKRLLGKLDLQTVMGFGGYYMAGYYFSQAHMSKRNLYFVQALGLLGAGATIGLSGWLTAKAGHLRLTLYSYNSFFVLLESSAVFLSLQMLKPRLWSEEVLGELAGSVMGIYLLHPLLIYYWGKTPVWQLAASNSAWLPGLVILIFASSLAIVWLLRRSRFLARWLL
;
A
#
# COMPACT_ATOMS: atom_id res chain seq x y z
N MET A 1 6.23 -4.45 3.55
CA MET A 1 6.54 -5.68 4.29
C MET A 1 7.22 -6.74 3.40
N ILE A 2 6.54 -7.34 2.42
CA ILE A 2 7.12 -8.41 1.57
C ILE A 2 8.46 -8.03 0.94
N SER A 3 8.54 -6.87 0.26
CA SER A 3 9.81 -6.43 -0.33
C SER A 3 10.94 -6.31 0.68
N GLY A 4 10.66 -5.83 1.90
CA GLY A 4 11.67 -5.72 2.95
C GLY A 4 12.09 -7.08 3.50
N ALA A 5 11.14 -8.00 3.69
CA ALA A 5 11.42 -9.38 4.08
C ALA A 5 12.39 -10.08 3.13
N ILE A 6 12.31 -9.79 1.83
CA ILE A 6 13.17 -10.39 0.81
C ILE A 6 14.48 -9.61 0.68
N PHE A 7 14.44 -8.30 0.45
CA PHE A 7 15.63 -7.53 0.03
C PHE A 7 16.57 -7.21 1.19
N LEU A 8 16.05 -7.16 2.42
CA LEU A 8 16.89 -7.00 3.61
C LEU A 8 17.46 -8.34 4.10
N ASN A 9 16.94 -9.47 3.63
CA ASN A 9 17.44 -10.79 3.99
C ASN A 9 18.91 -10.95 3.56
N PRO A 10 19.84 -11.28 4.47
CA PRO A 10 21.22 -11.58 4.13
C PRO A 10 21.37 -12.70 3.11
N ASP A 11 20.50 -13.70 3.14
CA ASP A 11 20.55 -14.89 2.28
C ASP A 11 20.03 -14.62 0.85
N PHE A 12 19.33 -13.51 0.66
CA PHE A 12 18.87 -13.11 -0.66
C PHE A 12 20.04 -12.51 -1.46
N ASP A 13 20.43 -13.17 -2.55
CA ASP A 13 21.50 -12.71 -3.44
C ASP A 13 21.09 -11.47 -4.24
N LEU A 14 21.25 -10.32 -3.59
CA LEU A 14 21.00 -8.99 -4.09
C LEU A 14 22.32 -8.21 -4.19
N SER A 15 22.91 -8.25 -5.39
CA SER A 15 24.01 -7.38 -5.79
C SER A 15 23.52 -5.99 -6.20
N TRP A 16 24.43 -5.02 -6.23
CA TRP A 16 24.17 -3.67 -6.77
C TRP A 16 23.62 -3.75 -8.20
N GLU A 17 24.20 -4.59 -9.04
CA GLU A 17 23.73 -4.77 -10.40
C GLU A 17 22.28 -5.25 -10.47
N LYS A 18 21.91 -6.27 -9.68
CA LYS A 18 20.53 -6.76 -9.62
C LYS A 18 19.57 -5.68 -9.10
N LEU A 19 19.95 -4.97 -8.04
CA LEU A 19 19.11 -3.92 -7.46
C LEU A 19 18.80 -2.82 -8.49
N PHE A 20 19.82 -2.24 -9.13
CA PHE A 20 19.66 -1.09 -10.00
C PHE A 20 19.26 -1.47 -11.43
N LYS A 21 19.92 -2.44 -12.06
CA LYS A 21 19.69 -2.77 -13.48
C LYS A 21 18.49 -3.70 -13.71
N LYS A 22 18.08 -4.49 -12.71
CA LYS A 22 16.95 -5.43 -12.83
C LYS A 22 15.71 -4.91 -12.10
N TYR A 23 15.78 -4.74 -10.78
CA TYR A 23 14.57 -4.42 -9.98
C TYR A 23 14.14 -2.96 -10.13
N LEU A 24 15.03 -2.02 -9.86
CA LEU A 24 14.73 -0.58 -9.94
C LEU A 24 14.42 -0.16 -11.37
N ARG A 25 15.23 -0.59 -12.35
CA ARG A 25 14.96 -0.32 -13.77
C ARG A 25 13.58 -0.79 -14.18
N ARG A 26 13.14 -1.99 -13.78
CA ARG A 26 11.79 -2.49 -14.12
C ARG A 26 10.71 -1.56 -13.56
N ILE A 27 10.81 -1.17 -12.29
CA ILE A 27 9.82 -0.26 -11.66
C ILE A 27 9.78 1.09 -12.38
N VAL A 28 10.94 1.68 -12.67
CA VAL A 28 11.03 2.99 -13.34
C VAL A 28 10.49 2.92 -14.76
N VAL A 29 10.84 1.89 -15.53
CA VAL A 29 10.34 1.70 -16.90
C VAL A 29 8.83 1.49 -16.89
N SER A 30 8.30 0.61 -16.03
CA SER A 30 6.86 0.40 -15.88
C SER A 30 6.15 1.69 -15.46
N TYR A 31 6.72 2.45 -14.53
CA TYR A 31 6.18 3.74 -14.11
C TYR A 31 6.06 4.72 -15.28
N LEU A 32 7.14 4.94 -16.03
CA LEU A 32 7.15 5.89 -17.16
C LEU A 32 6.16 5.48 -18.25
N ILE A 33 6.11 4.20 -18.61
CA ILE A 33 5.20 3.70 -19.66
C ILE A 33 3.75 3.86 -19.22
N TRP A 34 3.41 3.42 -18.01
CA TRP A 34 2.03 3.53 -17.53
C TRP A 34 1.62 4.96 -17.24
N GLN A 35 2.55 5.83 -16.84
CA GLN A 35 2.29 7.25 -16.69
C GLN A 35 1.84 7.86 -18.03
N LEU A 36 2.51 7.52 -19.13
CA LEU A 36 2.11 7.94 -20.48
C LEU A 36 0.75 7.37 -20.89
N ILE A 37 0.48 6.09 -20.60
CA ILE A 37 -0.81 5.45 -20.86
C ILE A 37 -1.93 6.17 -20.11
N TYR A 38 -1.75 6.45 -18.82
CA TYR A 38 -2.75 7.16 -18.00
C TYR A 38 -2.96 8.59 -18.45
N CYS A 39 -1.90 9.30 -18.87
CA CYS A 39 -2.01 10.64 -19.42
C CYS A 39 -2.80 10.65 -20.74
N GLY A 40 -2.48 9.74 -21.66
CA GLY A 40 -3.22 9.58 -22.91
C GLY A 40 -4.67 9.19 -22.66
N TRP A 41 -4.92 8.22 -21.79
CA TRP A 41 -6.27 7.82 -21.40
C TRP A 41 -7.06 8.96 -20.74
N TYR A 42 -6.43 9.75 -19.86
CA TYR A 42 -7.08 10.92 -19.26
C TYR A 42 -7.48 11.95 -20.32
N TYR A 43 -6.58 12.26 -21.25
CA TYR A 43 -6.86 13.20 -22.34
C TYR A 43 -7.99 12.70 -23.25
N PHE A 44 -7.86 11.48 -23.80
CA PHE A 44 -8.78 10.97 -24.82
C PHE A 44 -10.09 10.41 -24.26
N ALA A 45 -10.06 9.69 -23.13
CA ALA A 45 -11.23 8.99 -22.61
C ALA A 45 -12.00 9.78 -21.54
N LYS A 46 -11.35 10.73 -20.87
CA LYS A 46 -11.98 11.62 -19.89
C LYS A 46 -12.15 13.06 -20.38
N GLU A 47 -11.81 13.34 -21.65
CA GLU A 47 -11.86 14.68 -22.24
C GLU A 47 -11.07 15.70 -21.39
N GLY A 48 -9.95 15.25 -20.84
CA GLY A 48 -9.12 16.03 -19.94
C GLY A 48 -8.30 17.11 -20.66
N ASP A 49 -7.92 18.17 -19.94
CA ASP A 49 -7.14 19.26 -20.49
C ASP A 49 -5.62 19.01 -20.47
N LEU A 50 -4.89 19.70 -21.36
CA LEU A 50 -3.43 19.56 -21.47
C LEU A 50 -2.66 20.04 -20.23
N VAL A 51 -3.19 21.00 -19.47
CA VAL A 51 -2.52 21.50 -18.25
C VAL A 51 -2.55 20.41 -17.18
N THR A 52 -3.67 19.71 -17.03
CA THR A 52 -3.79 18.59 -16.09
C THR A 52 -2.93 17.40 -16.54
N VAL A 53 -2.87 17.11 -17.84
CA VAL A 53 -1.93 16.11 -18.39
C VAL A 53 -0.48 16.48 -18.03
N ALA A 54 -0.08 17.73 -18.24
CA ALA A 54 1.27 18.20 -17.89
C ALA A 54 1.54 18.07 -16.38
N LYS A 55 0.57 18.40 -15.53
CA LYS A 55 0.66 18.18 -14.08
C LYS A 55 0.86 16.71 -13.73
N PHE A 56 0.14 15.78 -14.36
CA PHE A 56 0.33 14.36 -14.12
C PHE A 56 1.70 13.87 -14.56
N LEU A 57 2.20 14.31 -15.71
CA LEU A 57 3.55 13.95 -16.18
C LEU A 57 4.63 14.35 -15.17
N ILE A 58 4.44 15.44 -14.44
CA ILE A 58 5.37 15.92 -13.41
C ILE A 58 5.10 15.26 -12.05
N GLY A 59 3.83 15.14 -11.66
CA GLY A 59 3.39 14.81 -10.30
C GLY A 59 2.94 13.36 -10.06
N SER A 60 3.02 12.49 -11.08
CA SER A 60 2.41 11.16 -11.13
C SER A 60 0.89 11.19 -11.30
N TYR A 61 0.35 10.21 -12.03
CA TYR A 61 -1.06 9.88 -11.92
C TYR A 61 -1.32 9.26 -10.54
N ASP A 62 -2.42 9.64 -9.88
CA ASP A 62 -2.68 9.33 -8.46
C ASP A 62 -2.51 7.86 -8.13
N HIS A 63 -2.98 6.95 -9.01
CA HIS A 63 -2.91 5.52 -8.75
C HIS A 63 -1.48 4.95 -8.76
N LEU A 64 -0.57 5.55 -9.54
CA LEU A 64 0.80 5.05 -9.74
C LEU A 64 1.75 5.35 -8.58
N TRP A 65 1.30 6.07 -7.54
CA TRP A 65 2.10 6.51 -6.40
C TRP A 65 2.94 5.41 -5.72
N TYR A 66 2.47 4.15 -5.76
CA TYR A 66 3.18 3.03 -5.15
C TYR A 66 4.52 2.75 -5.84
N LEU A 67 4.63 2.93 -7.15
CA LEU A 67 5.86 2.68 -7.91
C LEU A 67 7.03 3.60 -7.53
N PRO A 68 6.90 4.95 -7.52
CA PRO A 68 7.97 5.82 -7.03
C PRO A 68 8.25 5.58 -5.54
N MET A 69 7.23 5.28 -4.73
CA MET A 69 7.43 4.93 -3.32
C MET A 69 8.32 3.70 -3.14
N ILE A 70 8.01 2.58 -3.81
CA ILE A 70 8.81 1.35 -3.69
C ILE A 70 10.19 1.49 -4.36
N ALA A 71 10.29 2.27 -5.44
CA ALA A 71 11.58 2.65 -6.04
C ALA A 71 12.46 3.42 -5.04
N GLY A 72 11.89 4.36 -4.28
CA GLY A 72 12.57 5.06 -3.19
C GLY A 72 13.10 4.08 -2.13
N LEU A 73 12.28 3.11 -1.70
CA LEU A 73 12.73 2.07 -0.77
C LEU A 73 13.87 1.21 -1.34
N TYR A 74 13.86 0.93 -2.64
CA TYR A 74 14.91 0.16 -3.30
C TYR A 74 16.22 0.95 -3.38
N LEU A 75 16.15 2.26 -3.63
CA LEU A 75 17.31 3.16 -3.61
C LEU A 75 17.99 3.20 -2.24
N VAL A 76 17.22 3.21 -1.15
CA VAL A 76 17.78 3.24 0.22
C VAL A 76 18.11 1.85 0.78
N THR A 77 17.73 0.77 0.09
CA THR A 77 17.99 -0.61 0.54
C THR A 77 19.46 -0.89 0.89
N PRO A 78 20.47 -0.43 0.12
CA PRO A 78 21.88 -0.64 0.48
C PRO A 78 22.27 -0.03 1.83
N LEU A 79 21.59 1.05 2.26
CA LEU A 79 21.79 1.68 3.56
C LEU A 79 21.02 0.93 4.66
N LEU A 80 19.79 0.50 4.37
CA LEU A 80 18.93 -0.19 5.33
C LEU A 80 19.40 -1.61 5.65
N ARG A 81 20.06 -2.30 4.71
CA ARG A 81 20.46 -3.71 4.86
C ARG A 81 21.49 -3.92 5.98
N PRO A 82 22.57 -3.12 6.12
CA PRO A 82 23.45 -3.18 7.29
C PRO A 82 22.74 -2.85 8.61
N LEU A 83 21.84 -1.86 8.62
CA LEU A 83 21.02 -1.50 9.79
C LEU A 83 20.15 -2.68 10.24
N ALA A 84 19.45 -3.30 9.30
CA ALA A 84 18.56 -4.43 9.55
C ALA A 84 19.27 -5.66 10.15
N ARG A 85 20.54 -5.89 9.78
CA ARG A 85 21.35 -6.99 10.33
C ARG A 85 21.64 -6.84 11.82
N ARG A 86 21.70 -5.61 12.33
CA ARG A 86 21.96 -5.34 13.74
C ARG A 86 20.63 -5.28 14.49
N ARG A 87 20.32 -6.34 15.23
CA ARG A 87 19.03 -6.51 15.93
C ARG A 87 18.60 -5.26 16.73
N GLN A 88 19.52 -4.71 17.52
CA GLN A 88 19.25 -3.51 18.34
C GLN A 88 18.91 -2.28 17.49
N LEU A 89 19.58 -2.07 16.35
CA LEU A 89 19.30 -0.95 15.46
C LEU A 89 17.98 -1.14 14.71
N LEU A 90 17.67 -2.37 14.29
CA LEU A 90 16.39 -2.71 13.69
C LEU A 90 15.24 -2.46 14.66
N GLU A 91 15.35 -2.92 15.91
CA GLU A 91 14.34 -2.69 16.95
C GLU A 91 14.20 -1.20 17.29
N TYR A 92 15.31 -0.47 17.37
CA TYR A 92 15.30 0.98 17.57
C TYR A 92 14.59 1.70 16.43
N TYR A 93 14.91 1.37 15.18
CA TYR A 93 14.24 1.91 14.00
C TYR A 93 12.73 1.62 14.04
N LEU A 94 12.33 0.40 14.40
CA LEU A 94 10.93 0.00 14.50
C LEU A 94 10.20 0.70 15.63
N LEU A 95 10.85 0.93 16.77
CA LEU A 95 10.30 1.71 17.87
C LEU A 95 10.03 3.15 17.42
N LEU A 96 11.01 3.76 16.75
CA LEU A 96 10.85 5.09 16.20
C LEU A 96 9.72 5.14 15.15
N ALA A 97 9.65 4.18 14.23
CA ALA A 97 8.57 4.10 13.26
C ALA A 97 7.20 3.90 13.94
N LEU A 98 7.13 3.05 14.96
CA LEU A 98 5.92 2.83 15.75
C LEU A 98 5.41 4.11 16.39
N LEU A 99 6.30 4.89 17.01
CA LEU A 99 5.92 6.13 17.65
C LEU A 99 5.56 7.21 16.62
N PHE A 100 6.44 7.49 15.66
CA PHE A 100 6.34 8.68 14.83
C PHE A 100 5.61 8.49 13.50
N ALA A 101 5.55 7.26 12.98
CA ALA A 101 4.83 6.98 11.74
C ALA A 101 3.41 6.45 11.97
N TRP A 102 3.16 5.73 13.07
CA TRP A 102 1.86 5.10 13.32
C TRP A 102 1.11 5.67 14.52
N LEU A 103 1.63 5.53 15.75
CA LEU A 103 0.89 5.88 16.98
C LEU A 103 0.61 7.37 17.07
N LEU A 104 1.65 8.19 16.95
CA LEU A 104 1.51 9.64 17.11
C LEU A 104 0.60 10.24 16.03
N PRO A 105 0.79 9.99 14.72
CA PRO A 105 -0.13 10.49 13.71
C PRO A 105 -1.59 10.06 13.93
N THR A 106 -1.80 8.78 14.26
CA THR A 106 -3.15 8.24 14.50
C THR A 106 -3.81 8.88 15.72
N GLY A 107 -3.09 9.01 16.83
CA GLY A 107 -3.59 9.65 18.04
C GLY A 107 -3.96 11.12 17.79
N LEU A 108 -3.11 11.85 17.07
CA LEU A 108 -3.38 13.25 16.72
C LEU A 108 -4.61 13.37 15.80
N ASP A 109 -4.75 12.49 14.82
CA ASP A 109 -5.91 12.50 13.93
C ASP A 109 -7.20 12.12 14.68
N LEU A 110 -7.15 11.17 15.63
CA LEU A 110 -8.30 10.85 16.48
C LEU A 110 -8.74 12.04 17.35
N ILE A 111 -7.80 12.73 17.98
CA ILE A 111 -8.09 13.92 18.79
C ILE A 111 -8.65 15.04 17.91
N ARG A 112 -8.05 15.28 16.74
CA ARG A 112 -8.48 16.33 15.79
C ARG A 112 -9.89 16.08 15.27
N LEU A 113 -10.20 14.83 14.97
CA LEU A 113 -11.48 14.45 14.36
C LEU A 113 -12.59 14.29 15.40
N TRP A 114 -12.25 14.28 16.70
CA TRP A 114 -13.21 14.17 17.78
C TRP A 114 -14.29 15.27 17.70
N PRO A 115 -15.58 14.95 17.88
CA PRO A 115 -16.64 15.96 17.85
C PRO A 115 -16.48 16.99 18.98
N LYS A 116 -16.51 18.29 18.63
CA LYS A 116 -16.40 19.44 19.56
C LYS A 116 -15.16 19.39 20.48
N PRO A 117 -13.93 19.37 19.93
CA PRO A 117 -12.74 19.44 20.76
C PRO A 117 -12.69 20.81 21.46
N PRO A 118 -12.28 20.90 22.74
CA PRO A 118 -12.05 22.19 23.40
C PRO A 118 -11.07 23.05 22.58
N LYS A 119 -11.38 24.34 22.39
CA LYS A 119 -10.62 25.23 21.50
C LYS A 119 -9.11 25.25 21.80
N HIS A 120 -8.74 25.34 23.08
CA HIS A 120 -7.35 25.30 23.52
C HIS A 120 -6.64 23.98 23.18
N MET A 121 -7.36 22.86 23.20
CA MET A 121 -6.83 21.56 22.81
C MET A 121 -6.60 21.49 21.29
N ALA A 122 -7.50 22.05 20.50
CA ALA A 122 -7.36 22.12 19.04
C ALA A 122 -6.15 22.98 18.62
N ASP A 123 -5.95 24.12 19.29
CA ASP A 123 -4.83 25.03 19.01
C ASP A 123 -3.48 24.40 19.40
N ALA A 124 -3.40 23.78 20.58
CA ALA A 124 -2.21 23.05 21.03
C ALA A 124 -1.88 21.87 20.09
N LEU A 125 -2.90 21.14 19.64
CA LEU A 125 -2.76 20.04 18.69
C LEU A 125 -2.23 20.51 17.34
N ALA A 126 -2.74 21.63 16.84
CA ALA A 126 -2.27 22.24 15.60
C ALA A 126 -0.81 22.68 15.71
N ALA A 127 -0.41 23.30 16.82
CA ALA A 127 0.98 23.68 17.09
C ALA A 127 1.91 22.45 17.14
N PHE A 128 1.49 21.39 17.84
CA PHE A 128 2.25 20.16 17.93
C PHE A 128 2.37 19.43 16.58
N LYS A 129 1.29 19.38 15.78
CA LYS A 129 1.34 18.83 14.42
C LYS A 129 2.29 19.62 13.51
N ARG A 130 2.35 20.95 13.67
CA ARG A 130 3.33 21.80 12.95
C ARG A 130 4.76 21.46 13.37
N LEU A 131 5.02 21.24 14.67
CA LEU A 131 6.34 20.82 15.14
C LEU A 131 6.74 19.46 14.55
N LEU A 132 5.85 18.48 14.58
CA LEU A 132 6.12 17.18 13.96
C LEU A 132 6.35 17.28 12.46
N GLY A 133 5.59 18.14 11.77
CA GLY A 133 5.81 18.44 10.35
C GLY A 133 7.21 19.00 10.07
N LYS A 134 7.78 19.78 11.00
CA LYS A 134 9.17 20.26 10.88
C LYS A 134 10.23 19.17 11.06
N LEU A 135 9.92 18.10 11.80
CA LEU A 135 10.84 16.97 11.96
C LEU A 135 10.84 16.05 10.72
N ASP A 136 9.80 16.13 9.89
CA ASP A 136 9.62 15.36 8.66
C ASP A 136 9.84 13.84 8.81
N LEU A 137 9.54 13.30 10.00
CA LEU A 137 9.83 11.92 10.37
C LEU A 137 9.00 10.90 9.58
N GLN A 138 7.85 11.31 9.03
CA GLN A 138 7.03 10.45 8.17
C GLN A 138 7.75 10.09 6.86
N THR A 139 8.54 11.01 6.31
CA THR A 139 9.33 10.80 5.10
C THR A 139 10.40 9.73 5.32
N VAL A 140 10.97 9.67 6.51
CA VAL A 140 12.01 8.71 6.87
C VAL A 140 11.43 7.36 7.32
N MET A 141 10.30 7.37 8.05
CA MET A 141 9.85 6.19 8.79
C MET A 141 8.50 5.60 8.39
N GLY A 142 7.71 6.23 7.52
CA GLY A 142 6.42 5.69 7.05
C GLY A 142 6.56 4.34 6.34
N PHE A 143 6.75 4.36 5.03
CA PHE A 143 6.91 3.12 4.25
C PHE A 143 8.19 2.36 4.59
N GLY A 144 9.24 3.05 5.04
CA GLY A 144 10.46 2.43 5.57
C GLY A 144 10.18 1.59 6.82
N GLY A 145 9.25 2.02 7.68
CA GLY A 145 8.73 1.25 8.82
C GLY A 145 8.15 -0.09 8.38
N TYR A 146 7.22 -0.08 7.42
CA TYR A 146 6.66 -1.32 6.85
C TYR A 146 7.71 -2.19 6.14
N TYR A 147 8.73 -1.59 5.56
CA TYR A 147 9.82 -2.31 4.90
C TYR A 147 10.66 -3.07 5.92
N MET A 148 11.16 -2.38 6.94
CA MET A 148 11.94 -2.95 8.04
C MET A 148 11.13 -3.95 8.88
N ALA A 149 9.84 -3.66 9.14
CA ALA A 149 8.95 -4.54 9.90
C ALA A 149 8.73 -5.87 9.17
N GLY A 150 8.67 -5.85 7.84
CA GLY A 150 8.58 -7.08 7.05
C GLY A 150 9.76 -8.02 7.28
N TYR A 151 10.98 -7.49 7.31
CA TYR A 151 12.18 -8.28 7.61
C TYR A 151 12.24 -8.74 9.06
N TYR A 152 11.82 -7.89 9.99
CA TYR A 152 11.76 -8.26 11.41
C TYR A 152 10.77 -9.41 11.64
N PHE A 153 9.57 -9.32 11.06
CA PHE A 153 8.53 -10.34 11.18
C PHE A 153 8.85 -11.61 10.40
N SER A 154 9.65 -11.56 9.33
CA SER A 154 10.04 -12.76 8.59
C SER A 154 11.01 -13.66 9.36
N GLN A 155 11.64 -13.13 10.41
CA GLN A 155 12.51 -13.89 11.32
C GLN A 155 11.74 -14.44 12.53
N ALA A 156 10.49 -14.01 12.72
CA ALA A 156 9.72 -14.36 13.91
C ALA A 156 9.07 -15.74 13.75
N HIS A 157 9.35 -16.63 14.70
CA HIS A 157 8.65 -17.90 14.83
C HIS A 157 7.48 -17.71 15.82
N MET A 158 6.25 -17.66 15.31
CA MET A 158 5.07 -17.44 16.15
C MET A 158 4.46 -18.76 16.60
N SER A 159 4.17 -18.85 17.90
CA SER A 159 3.27 -19.88 18.42
C SER A 159 1.84 -19.63 17.90
N LYS A 160 1.02 -20.69 17.82
CA LYS A 160 -0.40 -20.57 17.42
C LYS A 160 -1.17 -19.57 18.28
N ARG A 161 -0.90 -19.53 19.59
CA ARG A 161 -1.52 -18.59 20.53
C ARG A 161 -1.20 -17.14 20.17
N ASN A 162 0.07 -16.83 19.92
CA ASN A 162 0.49 -15.48 19.56
C ASN A 162 -0.06 -15.08 18.19
N LEU A 163 -0.16 -16.03 17.25
CA LEU A 163 -0.77 -15.79 15.95
C LEU A 163 -2.25 -15.41 16.08
N TYR A 164 -3.04 -16.15 16.86
CA TYR A 164 -4.44 -15.80 17.10
C TYR A 164 -4.59 -14.46 17.79
N PHE A 165 -3.71 -14.13 18.73
CA PHE A 165 -3.69 -12.81 19.36
C PHE A 165 -3.45 -11.69 18.33
N VAL A 166 -2.45 -11.86 17.45
CA VAL A 166 -2.18 -10.88 16.39
C VAL A 166 -3.33 -10.79 15.38
N GLN A 167 -3.98 -11.91 15.02
CA GLN A 167 -5.17 -11.90 14.17
C GLN A 167 -6.33 -11.15 14.83
N ALA A 168 -6.57 -11.36 16.12
CA ALA A 168 -7.56 -10.62 16.88
C ALA A 168 -7.25 -9.11 16.88
N LEU A 169 -5.99 -8.72 17.10
CA LEU A 169 -5.57 -7.32 16.99
C LEU A 169 -5.77 -6.75 15.57
N GLY A 170 -5.49 -7.54 14.52
CA GLY A 170 -5.73 -7.14 13.14
C GLY A 170 -7.21 -6.92 12.84
N LEU A 171 -8.08 -7.82 13.31
CA LEU A 171 -9.53 -7.69 13.18
C LEU A 171 -10.08 -6.50 13.99
N LEU A 172 -9.54 -6.26 15.19
CA LEU A 172 -9.86 -5.06 15.97
C LEU A 172 -9.40 -3.79 15.25
N GLY A 173 -8.23 -3.82 14.61
CA GLY A 173 -7.74 -2.74 13.74
C GLY A 173 -8.72 -2.45 12.61
N ALA A 174 -9.10 -3.47 11.83
CA ALA A 174 -10.09 -3.33 10.75
C ALA A 174 -11.44 -2.81 11.25
N GLY A 175 -11.91 -3.35 12.38
CA GLY A 175 -13.13 -2.89 13.04
C GLY A 175 -13.06 -1.43 13.48
N ALA A 176 -11.93 -0.98 14.03
CA ALA A 176 -11.69 0.40 14.39
C ALA A 176 -11.61 1.31 13.16
N THR A 177 -10.89 0.91 12.10
CA THR A 177 -10.81 1.64 10.83
C THR A 177 -12.20 1.87 10.24
N ILE A 178 -13.02 0.83 10.13
CA ILE A 178 -14.37 0.92 9.55
C ILE A 178 -15.33 1.65 10.51
N GLY A 179 -15.39 1.22 11.76
CA GLY A 179 -16.36 1.69 12.75
C GLY A 179 -16.13 3.15 13.15
N LEU A 180 -14.89 3.53 13.47
CA LEU A 180 -14.57 4.92 13.83
C LEU A 180 -14.69 5.84 12.62
N SER A 181 -14.26 5.42 11.42
CA SER A 181 -14.45 6.24 10.21
C SER A 181 -15.93 6.45 9.88
N GLY A 182 -16.75 5.40 10.03
CA GLY A 182 -18.20 5.49 9.85
C GLY A 182 -18.85 6.44 10.85
N TRP A 183 -18.50 6.31 12.14
CA TRP A 183 -18.98 7.22 13.19
C TRP A 183 -18.55 8.67 12.96
N LEU A 184 -17.27 8.91 12.64
CA LEU A 184 -16.73 10.24 12.33
C LEU A 184 -17.39 10.85 11.10
N THR A 185 -17.62 10.05 10.05
CA THR A 185 -18.33 10.46 8.83
C THR A 185 -19.77 10.88 9.15
N ALA A 186 -20.50 10.03 9.90
CA ALA A 186 -21.88 10.32 10.29
C ALA A 186 -22.00 11.59 11.14
N LYS A 187 -21.05 11.83 12.07
CA LYS A 187 -21.03 13.05 12.89
C LYS A 187 -20.61 14.29 12.12
N ALA A 188 -19.75 14.16 11.12
CA ALA A 188 -19.24 15.28 10.34
C ALA A 188 -20.16 15.70 9.19
N GLY A 189 -21.10 14.84 8.77
CA GLY A 189 -21.98 15.08 7.63
C GLY A 189 -21.27 14.98 6.26
N HIS A 190 -20.01 14.54 6.23
CA HIS A 190 -19.22 14.32 5.02
C HIS A 190 -18.24 13.18 5.24
N LEU A 191 -17.83 12.55 4.14
CA LEU A 191 -16.94 11.40 4.14
C LEU A 191 -15.58 11.74 4.80
N ARG A 192 -15.16 10.92 5.77
CA ARG A 192 -13.86 11.01 6.44
C ARG A 192 -13.14 9.66 6.38
N LEU A 193 -12.07 9.62 5.60
CA LEU A 193 -11.25 8.41 5.39
C LEU A 193 -9.87 8.48 6.06
N THR A 194 -9.62 9.44 6.96
CA THR A 194 -8.30 9.65 7.55
C THR A 194 -7.72 8.38 8.20
N LEU A 195 -8.54 7.55 8.83
CA LEU A 195 -8.09 6.32 9.49
C LEU A 195 -7.76 5.17 8.51
N TYR A 196 -8.13 5.31 7.23
CA TYR A 196 -7.69 4.41 6.15
C TYR A 196 -6.28 4.75 5.63
N SER A 197 -5.64 5.80 6.14
CA SER A 197 -4.27 6.14 5.81
C SER A 197 -3.33 4.96 6.08
N TYR A 198 -2.35 4.73 5.19
CA TYR A 198 -1.30 3.73 5.41
C TYR A 198 -0.49 3.98 6.69
N ASN A 199 -0.46 5.21 7.19
CA ASN A 199 0.21 5.58 8.44
C ASN A 199 -0.72 5.47 9.66
N SER A 200 -1.94 4.96 9.49
CA SER A 200 -2.83 4.63 10.61
C SER A 200 -2.28 3.43 11.38
N PHE A 201 -2.28 3.51 12.70
CA PHE A 201 -1.92 2.41 13.58
C PHE A 201 -2.87 1.21 13.40
N PHE A 202 -4.13 1.46 13.06
CA PHE A 202 -5.08 0.39 12.76
C PHE A 202 -4.67 -0.37 11.49
N VAL A 203 -4.27 0.34 10.44
CA VAL A 203 -3.76 -0.26 9.19
C VAL A 203 -2.44 -1.01 9.41
N LEU A 204 -1.60 -0.58 10.35
CA LEU A 204 -0.42 -1.36 10.78
C LEU A 204 -0.83 -2.71 11.39
N LEU A 205 -1.81 -2.73 12.31
CA LEU A 205 -2.29 -3.97 12.93
C LEU A 205 -2.85 -4.93 11.87
N GLU A 206 -3.68 -4.40 10.97
CA GLU A 206 -4.25 -5.16 9.84
C GLU A 206 -3.14 -5.77 8.96
N SER A 207 -2.21 -4.94 8.50
CA SER A 207 -1.12 -5.36 7.62
C SER A 207 -0.21 -6.39 8.29
N SER A 208 0.09 -6.21 9.58
CA SER A 208 0.92 -7.12 10.37
C SER A 208 0.22 -8.46 10.55
N ALA A 209 -1.07 -8.46 10.85
CA ALA A 209 -1.87 -9.67 11.00
C ALA A 209 -1.96 -10.46 9.70
N VAL A 210 -2.20 -9.80 8.57
CA VAL A 210 -2.19 -10.44 7.25
C VAL A 210 -0.82 -11.03 6.98
N PHE A 211 0.26 -10.25 7.11
CA PHE A 211 1.62 -10.70 6.81
C PHE A 211 2.03 -11.93 7.64
N LEU A 212 1.83 -11.88 8.96
CA LEU A 212 2.19 -12.99 9.87
C LEU A 212 1.30 -14.22 9.67
N SER A 213 0.02 -14.04 9.31
CA SER A 213 -0.87 -15.15 9.00
C SER A 213 -0.46 -15.85 7.71
N LEU A 214 -0.14 -15.10 6.66
CA LEU A 214 0.30 -15.65 5.38
C LEU A 214 1.60 -16.46 5.51
N GLN A 215 2.52 -16.07 6.39
CA GLN A 215 3.75 -16.83 6.66
C GLN A 215 3.49 -18.23 7.22
N MET A 216 2.37 -18.42 7.92
CA MET A 216 1.98 -19.70 8.52
C MET A 216 1.13 -20.57 7.57
N LEU A 217 0.62 -19.99 6.48
CA LEU A 217 -0.17 -20.73 5.51
C LEU A 217 0.73 -21.66 4.72
N LYS A 218 0.38 -22.95 4.72
CA LYS A 218 0.87 -23.91 3.74
C LYS A 218 -0.13 -23.93 2.59
N PRO A 219 0.21 -23.40 1.39
CA PRO A 219 -0.72 -23.40 0.27
C PRO A 219 -0.92 -24.83 -0.23
N ARG A 220 -1.88 -25.55 0.37
CA ARG A 220 -2.21 -26.93 0.00
C ARG A 220 -3.19 -27.02 -1.17
N LEU A 221 -3.91 -25.92 -1.41
CA LEU A 221 -5.00 -25.87 -2.40
C LEU A 221 -4.54 -25.40 -3.79
N TRP A 222 -3.31 -24.91 -3.91
CA TRP A 222 -2.79 -24.27 -5.13
C TRP A 222 -1.43 -24.87 -5.45
N SER A 223 -1.19 -25.24 -6.71
CA SER A 223 0.13 -25.68 -7.13
C SER A 223 1.10 -24.49 -7.17
N GLU A 224 2.40 -24.78 -7.02
CA GLU A 224 3.47 -23.80 -7.18
C GLU A 224 3.42 -23.09 -8.53
N GLU A 225 3.00 -23.80 -9.58
CA GLU A 225 2.82 -23.23 -10.92
C GLU A 225 1.71 -22.16 -10.94
N VAL A 226 0.54 -22.46 -10.36
CA VAL A 226 -0.56 -21.49 -10.30
C VAL A 226 -0.18 -20.29 -9.43
N LEU A 227 0.49 -20.52 -8.31
CA LEU A 227 0.97 -19.43 -7.44
C LEU A 227 2.00 -18.55 -8.13
N GLY A 228 2.96 -19.16 -8.84
CA GLY A 228 3.94 -18.46 -9.65
C GLY A 228 3.27 -17.60 -10.71
N GLU A 229 2.21 -18.11 -11.32
CA GLU A 229 1.50 -17.42 -12.38
C GLU A 229 0.62 -16.28 -11.91
N LEU A 230 -0.02 -16.42 -10.74
CA LEU A 230 -0.65 -15.29 -10.06
C LEU A 230 0.37 -14.25 -9.63
N ALA A 231 1.47 -14.66 -8.99
CA ALA A 231 2.50 -13.75 -8.50
C ALA A 231 3.11 -12.93 -9.64
N GLY A 232 3.36 -13.55 -10.79
CA GLY A 232 3.83 -12.87 -12.00
C GLY A 232 2.82 -11.88 -12.61
N SER A 233 1.54 -11.98 -12.24
CA SER A 233 0.45 -11.15 -12.78
C SER A 233 0.07 -9.98 -11.87
N VAL A 234 0.46 -9.98 -10.58
CA VAL A 234 0.07 -8.96 -9.59
C VAL A 234 0.44 -7.55 -10.03
N MET A 235 1.65 -7.35 -10.59
CA MET A 235 2.08 -6.02 -11.07
C MET A 235 1.18 -5.51 -12.20
N GLY A 236 0.90 -6.37 -13.18
CA GLY A 236 -0.02 -6.05 -14.27
C GLY A 236 -1.42 -5.70 -13.79
N ILE A 237 -1.95 -6.49 -12.84
CA ILE A 237 -3.28 -6.25 -12.25
C ILE A 237 -3.27 -4.90 -11.55
N TYR A 238 -2.24 -4.60 -10.75
CA TYR A 238 -2.08 -3.31 -10.08
C TYR A 238 -2.10 -2.14 -11.08
N LEU A 239 -1.46 -2.29 -12.23
CA LEU A 239 -1.37 -1.23 -13.24
C LEU A 239 -2.65 -1.07 -14.06
N LEU A 240 -3.39 -2.15 -14.32
CA LEU A 240 -4.54 -2.15 -15.22
C LEU A 240 -5.88 -1.85 -14.52
N HIS A 241 -6.06 -2.30 -13.28
CA HIS A 241 -7.39 -2.31 -12.64
C HIS A 241 -8.08 -0.94 -12.52
N PRO A 242 -7.40 0.23 -12.39
CA PRO A 242 -8.10 1.52 -12.36
C PRO A 242 -8.81 1.85 -13.68
N LEU A 243 -8.24 1.44 -14.82
CA LEU A 243 -8.90 1.59 -16.12
C LEU A 243 -10.18 0.75 -16.14
N LEU A 244 -10.12 -0.48 -15.63
CA LEU A 244 -11.28 -1.36 -15.55
C LEU A 244 -12.33 -0.82 -14.58
N ILE A 245 -11.93 -0.30 -13.41
CA ILE A 245 -12.84 0.38 -12.48
C ILE A 245 -13.59 1.50 -13.19
N TYR A 246 -12.89 2.33 -13.96
CA TYR A 246 -13.53 3.42 -14.70
C TYR A 246 -14.54 2.93 -15.74
N TYR A 247 -14.18 1.94 -16.56
CA TYR A 247 -15.08 1.44 -17.61
C TYR A 247 -16.26 0.63 -17.04
N TRP A 248 -16.01 -0.23 -16.05
CA TRP A 248 -17.09 -0.89 -15.31
C TRP A 248 -18.00 0.14 -14.63
N GLY A 249 -17.44 1.25 -14.14
CA GLY A 249 -18.15 2.39 -13.58
C GLY A 249 -19.24 2.99 -14.48
N LYS A 250 -19.15 2.80 -15.80
CA LYS A 250 -20.15 3.27 -16.78
C LYS A 250 -21.27 2.26 -17.03
N THR A 251 -21.21 1.06 -16.45
CA THR A 251 -22.17 -0.02 -16.71
C THR A 251 -23.31 -0.04 -15.68
N PRO A 252 -24.49 -0.58 -16.04
CA PRO A 252 -25.58 -0.80 -15.09
C PRO A 252 -25.21 -1.73 -13.92
N VAL A 253 -24.29 -2.68 -14.15
CA VAL A 253 -23.79 -3.60 -13.12
C VAL A 253 -23.14 -2.83 -11.97
N TRP A 254 -22.36 -1.79 -12.30
CA TRP A 254 -21.74 -0.93 -11.29
C TRP A 254 -22.77 -0.12 -10.51
N GLN A 255 -23.81 0.41 -11.17
CA GLN A 255 -24.86 1.17 -10.51
C GLN A 255 -25.67 0.30 -9.54
N LEU A 256 -26.00 -0.93 -9.94
CA LEU A 256 -26.66 -1.90 -9.06
C LEU A 256 -25.81 -2.17 -7.80
N ALA A 257 -24.51 -2.36 -7.99
CA ALA A 257 -23.61 -2.62 -6.88
C ALA A 257 -23.31 -1.37 -6.01
N ALA A 258 -23.29 -0.17 -6.60
CA ALA A 258 -23.15 1.08 -5.87
C ALA A 258 -24.37 1.36 -4.98
N SER A 259 -25.55 0.89 -5.39
CA SER A 259 -26.79 1.06 -4.61
C SER A 259 -26.87 0.15 -3.36
N ASN A 260 -26.09 -0.92 -3.33
CA ASN A 260 -26.08 -1.88 -2.21
C ASN A 260 -24.68 -2.47 -1.99
N SER A 261 -24.08 -2.12 -0.85
CA SER A 261 -22.73 -2.53 -0.46
C SER A 261 -22.52 -4.04 -0.38
N ALA A 262 -23.58 -4.85 -0.29
CA ALA A 262 -23.50 -6.31 -0.35
C ALA A 262 -22.91 -6.83 -1.68
N TRP A 263 -23.00 -6.05 -2.76
CA TRP A 263 -22.43 -6.40 -4.07
C TRP A 263 -20.95 -6.06 -4.21
N LEU A 264 -20.37 -5.31 -3.26
CA LEU A 264 -18.98 -4.87 -3.34
C LEU A 264 -17.98 -6.04 -3.50
N PRO A 265 -18.11 -7.17 -2.77
CA PRO A 265 -17.24 -8.32 -2.99
C PRO A 265 -17.34 -8.87 -4.43
N GLY A 266 -18.55 -8.90 -5.01
CA GLY A 266 -18.77 -9.32 -6.39
C GLY A 266 -18.07 -8.43 -7.40
N LEU A 267 -18.14 -7.10 -7.23
CA LEU A 267 -17.40 -6.15 -8.06
C LEU A 267 -15.89 -6.34 -7.96
N VAL A 268 -15.36 -6.55 -6.76
CA VAL A 268 -13.92 -6.78 -6.54
C VAL A 268 -13.47 -8.04 -7.26
N ILE A 269 -14.22 -9.14 -7.16
CA ILE A 269 -13.94 -10.39 -7.87
C ILE A 269 -13.98 -10.18 -9.39
N LEU A 270 -14.99 -9.46 -9.90
CA LEU A 270 -15.14 -9.17 -11.32
C LEU A 270 -13.97 -8.34 -11.88
N ILE A 271 -13.58 -7.27 -11.18
CA ILE A 271 -12.44 -6.44 -11.57
C ILE A 271 -11.15 -7.25 -11.51
N PHE A 272 -10.95 -8.05 -10.45
CA PHE A 272 -9.78 -8.89 -10.32
C PHE A 272 -9.70 -9.93 -11.45
N ALA A 273 -10.79 -10.65 -11.73
CA ALA A 273 -10.85 -11.68 -12.76
C ALA A 273 -10.62 -11.08 -14.17
N SER A 274 -11.26 -9.95 -14.47
CA SER A 274 -11.05 -9.25 -15.75
C SER A 274 -9.62 -8.71 -15.88
N SER A 275 -9.05 -8.17 -14.81
CA SER A 275 -7.64 -7.75 -14.77
C SER A 275 -6.71 -8.93 -15.03
N LEU A 276 -6.92 -10.05 -14.34
CA LEU A 276 -6.12 -11.27 -14.46
C LEU A 276 -6.20 -11.83 -15.88
N ALA A 277 -7.38 -11.89 -16.47
CA ALA A 277 -7.57 -12.37 -17.84
C ALA A 277 -6.81 -11.52 -18.87
N ILE A 278 -6.92 -10.19 -18.78
CA ILE A 278 -6.21 -9.28 -19.69
C ILE A 278 -4.70 -9.40 -19.49
N VAL A 279 -4.23 -9.41 -18.24
CA VAL A 279 -2.79 -9.55 -17.95
C VAL A 279 -2.26 -10.88 -18.47
N TRP A 280 -3.00 -11.97 -18.27
CA TRP A 280 -2.64 -13.28 -18.80
C TRP A 280 -2.54 -13.29 -20.34
N LEU A 281 -3.45 -12.62 -21.05
CA LEU A 281 -3.36 -12.45 -22.51
C LEU A 281 -2.14 -11.62 -22.91
N LEU A 282 -1.89 -10.49 -22.24
CA LEU A 282 -0.74 -9.62 -22.51
C LEU A 282 0.59 -10.36 -22.31
N ARG A 283 0.67 -11.26 -21.32
CA ARG A 283 1.86 -12.08 -21.05
C ARG A 283 2.22 -13.04 -22.18
N ARG A 284 1.29 -13.37 -23.08
CA ARG A 284 1.57 -14.22 -24.25
C ARG A 284 2.45 -13.52 -25.30
N SER A 285 2.46 -12.19 -25.32
CA SER A 285 3.36 -11.42 -26.17
C SER A 285 4.63 -11.05 -25.42
N ARG A 286 5.79 -11.53 -25.89
CA ARG A 286 7.10 -11.22 -25.29
C ARG A 286 7.38 -9.72 -25.20
N PHE A 287 6.87 -8.94 -26.17
CA PHE A 287 7.02 -7.49 -26.18
C PHE A 287 6.16 -6.83 -25.10
N LEU A 288 4.85 -7.12 -25.10
CA LEU A 288 3.92 -6.52 -24.13
C LEU A 288 4.25 -6.94 -22.70
N ALA A 289 4.61 -8.21 -22.49
CA ALA A 289 5.04 -8.72 -21.19
C ALA A 289 6.30 -8.04 -20.65
N ARG A 290 7.22 -7.60 -21.52
CA ARG A 290 8.47 -6.97 -21.11
C ARG A 290 8.28 -5.51 -20.69
N TRP A 291 7.36 -4.81 -21.32
CA TRP A 291 7.23 -3.36 -21.21
C TRP A 291 6.00 -2.91 -20.42
N LEU A 292 4.91 -3.68 -20.44
CA LEU A 292 3.65 -3.33 -19.77
C LEU A 292 3.47 -4.04 -18.42
N LEU A 293 4.23 -5.10 -18.11
CA LEU A 293 4.02 -5.97 -16.94
C LEU A 293 5.31 -6.18 -16.13
#